data_AF-A0A8D9VSR2-F1
#
_entry.id   AF-A0A8D9VSR2-F1
#
_cell.length_a   1.000
_cell.length_b   1.000
_cell.length_c   1.000
_cell.angle_alpha   90.00
_cell.angle_beta   90.00
_cell.angle_gamma   90.00
#
_symmetry.space_group_name_H-M   'P 1'
#
loop_
_entity.id
_entity.type
_entity.pdbx_description
1 polymer ?
#
loop_
_entity_poly.entity_id
_entity_poly.type
_entity_poly.pdbx_seq_one_letter_code
_entity_poly.pdbx_strand_id
1 'polypeptide(L)'
;MLFNNHGYVGQSRSVRSQEAIEEHEVPLNQITRDLINEVIEELVDEETIDKEQENWLKAIPVYVWKNQSPTSWHHTGKYYHETYHYDLPLYAEEFIDDPEIVDESVKEHKRELSERRQALLNESTEPEYEVYYYSKDIWGGTRRHPKIVDIEHGYGVAKKESSRLYPVSVSDEDWPNNSYYSIGGNYITVKQYSGYLELVAKHPEFKGTKRKLNKVLKALGVTPLTLKQELSKVGGNN
;
A
#
# COMPACT_ATOMS: atom_id res chain seq x y z
N MET A 1 -25.61 29.26 39.95
CA MET A 1 -25.02 28.61 38.77
C MET A 1 -24.70 27.17 39.15
N LEU A 2 -25.52 26.21 38.72
CA LEU A 2 -25.32 24.78 38.97
C LEU A 2 -24.52 24.21 37.79
N PHE A 3 -23.30 23.76 38.04
CA PHE A 3 -22.51 23.00 37.06
C PHE A 3 -23.12 21.61 36.94
N ASN A 4 -23.93 21.39 35.91
CA ASN A 4 -24.55 20.09 35.65
C ASN A 4 -23.49 19.17 35.01
N ASN A 5 -22.89 18.29 35.82
CA ASN A 5 -22.01 17.24 35.31
C ASN A 5 -22.88 16.17 34.63
N HIS A 6 -23.05 16.29 33.32
CA HIS A 6 -23.78 15.33 32.50
C HIS A 6 -23.05 13.98 32.50
N GLY A 7 -23.81 12.90 32.71
CA GLY A 7 -23.30 11.55 32.98
C GLY A 7 -22.66 10.84 31.77
N TYR A 8 -22.72 9.52 31.80
CA TYR A 8 -22.27 8.66 30.69
C TYR A 8 -23.49 8.14 29.91
N VAL A 9 -23.37 8.07 28.58
CA VAL A 9 -24.27 7.33 27.71
C VAL A 9 -23.76 5.88 27.65
N GLY A 10 -24.53 4.96 28.24
CA GLY A 10 -24.10 3.56 28.41
C GLY A 10 -22.95 3.38 29.41
N GLN A 11 -22.03 2.44 29.14
CA GLN A 11 -20.89 2.11 30.04
C GLN A 11 -19.56 2.74 29.62
N SER A 12 -19.48 3.53 28.53
CA SER A 12 -18.18 3.87 27.93
C SER A 12 -18.08 5.20 27.18
N ARG A 13 -19.11 6.06 27.15
CA ARG A 13 -19.00 7.36 26.48
C ARG A 13 -19.62 8.46 27.33
N SER A 14 -18.95 9.60 27.45
CA SER A 14 -19.50 10.76 28.15
C SER A 14 -20.63 11.38 27.32
N VAL A 15 -21.64 11.98 27.98
CA VAL A 15 -22.73 12.70 27.28
C VAL A 15 -22.16 13.76 26.34
N ARG A 16 -21.16 14.52 26.78
CA ARG A 16 -20.50 15.54 25.94
C ARG A 16 -19.84 14.99 24.68
N SER A 17 -19.27 13.79 24.74
CA SER A 17 -18.69 13.13 23.57
C SER A 17 -19.79 12.62 22.62
N GLN A 18 -20.96 12.27 23.16
CA GLN A 18 -22.10 11.88 22.35
C GLN A 18 -22.74 13.09 21.67
N GLU A 19 -22.94 14.19 22.41
CA GLU A 19 -23.41 15.48 21.88
C GLU A 19 -22.49 15.98 20.76
N ALA A 20 -21.17 15.98 20.97
CA ALA A 20 -20.21 16.36 19.93
C ALA A 20 -20.35 15.51 18.65
N ILE A 21 -20.53 14.19 18.78
CA ILE A 21 -20.73 13.29 17.62
C ILE A 21 -22.06 13.60 16.90
N GLU A 22 -23.10 13.96 17.64
CA GLU A 22 -24.39 14.37 17.08
C GLU A 22 -24.31 15.72 16.33
N GLU A 23 -23.33 16.56 16.68
CA GLU A 23 -22.97 17.81 15.99
C GLU A 23 -21.82 17.62 14.98
N HIS A 24 -21.58 16.37 14.55
CA HIS A 24 -20.53 15.97 13.57
C HIS A 24 -19.08 16.32 13.97
N GLU A 25 -18.84 16.59 15.24
CA GLU A 25 -17.52 16.62 15.87
C GLU A 25 -17.14 15.21 16.34
N VAL A 26 -16.39 14.49 15.50
CA VAL A 26 -16.20 13.04 15.62
C VAL A 26 -14.73 12.61 15.83
N PRO A 27 -14.47 11.43 16.39
CA PRO A 27 -13.13 10.85 16.40
C PRO A 27 -12.58 10.58 14.98
N LEU A 28 -11.27 10.68 14.81
CA LEU A 28 -10.58 10.55 13.51
C LEU A 28 -10.95 9.31 12.69
N ASN A 29 -11.23 8.18 13.36
CA ASN A 29 -11.60 6.92 12.70
C ASN A 29 -13.03 6.92 12.14
N GLN A 30 -13.89 7.83 12.59
CA GLN A 30 -15.26 8.00 12.10
C GLN A 30 -15.37 8.95 10.91
N ILE A 31 -14.35 9.78 10.66
CA ILE A 31 -14.29 10.63 9.47
C ILE A 31 -14.22 9.73 8.23
N THR A 32 -15.31 9.69 7.48
CA THR A 32 -15.48 8.91 6.25
C THR A 32 -16.03 9.81 5.15
N ARG A 33 -15.98 9.35 3.90
CA ARG A 33 -16.56 10.10 2.78
C ARG A 33 -18.07 10.32 2.98
N ASP A 34 -18.76 9.32 3.50
CA ASP A 34 -20.21 9.37 3.69
C ASP A 34 -20.58 10.41 4.75
N LEU A 35 -19.90 10.41 5.90
CA LEU A 35 -20.10 11.42 6.95
C LEU A 35 -19.77 12.85 6.46
N ILE A 36 -18.70 13.02 5.70
CA ILE A 36 -18.36 14.34 5.12
C ILE A 36 -19.47 14.82 4.18
N ASN A 37 -20.03 13.93 3.35
CA ASN A 37 -21.11 14.30 2.45
C ASN A 37 -22.40 14.64 3.21
N GLU A 38 -22.71 13.92 4.30
CA GLU A 38 -23.82 14.21 5.20
C GLU A 38 -23.70 15.61 5.80
N VAL A 39 -22.54 15.97 6.37
CA VAL A 39 -22.27 17.33 6.87
C VAL A 39 -22.47 18.39 5.79
N ILE A 40 -21.93 18.16 4.59
CA ILE A 40 -22.07 19.11 3.49
C ILE A 40 -23.54 19.25 3.06
N GLU A 41 -24.32 18.17 3.07
CA GLU A 41 -25.74 18.19 2.74
C GLU A 41 -26.55 18.97 3.80
N GLU A 42 -26.25 18.80 5.08
CA GLU A 42 -26.85 19.59 6.15
C GLU A 42 -26.53 21.09 6.02
N LEU A 43 -25.27 21.44 5.73
CA LEU A 43 -24.88 22.83 5.48
C LEU A 43 -25.63 23.47 4.29
N VAL A 44 -25.91 22.69 3.24
CA VAL A 44 -26.73 23.14 2.10
C VAL A 44 -28.19 23.32 2.50
N ASP A 45 -28.76 22.37 3.25
CA ASP A 45 -30.15 22.42 3.71
C ASP A 45 -30.38 23.59 4.69
N GLU A 46 -29.36 23.97 5.46
CA GLU A 46 -29.34 25.15 6.32
C GLU A 46 -29.04 26.47 5.59
N GLU A 47 -28.86 26.44 4.26
CA GLU A 47 -28.52 27.59 3.42
C GLU A 47 -27.23 28.31 3.83
N THR A 48 -26.30 27.61 4.50
CA THR A 48 -25.01 28.17 4.95
C THR A 48 -23.99 28.25 3.83
N ILE A 49 -24.10 27.34 2.85
CA ILE A 49 -23.20 27.26 1.69
C ILE A 49 -23.99 27.16 0.38
N ASP A 50 -23.40 27.65 -0.70
CA ASP A 50 -23.99 27.58 -2.04
C ASP A 50 -23.59 26.30 -2.80
N LYS A 51 -24.16 26.13 -4.00
CA LYS A 51 -23.92 24.94 -4.82
C LYS A 51 -22.48 24.83 -5.34
N GLU A 52 -21.78 25.95 -5.51
CA GLU A 52 -20.39 25.96 -5.94
C GLU A 52 -19.48 25.48 -4.80
N GLN A 53 -19.70 26.00 -3.59
CA GLN A 53 -19.04 25.59 -2.35
C GLN A 53 -19.29 24.11 -2.04
N GLU A 54 -20.54 23.63 -2.17
CA GLU A 54 -20.88 22.21 -2.00
C GLU A 54 -20.04 21.31 -2.92
N ASN A 55 -20.01 21.64 -4.22
CA ASN A 55 -19.27 20.85 -5.20
C ASN A 55 -17.77 20.85 -4.92
N TRP A 56 -17.22 21.99 -4.49
CA TRP A 56 -15.82 22.15 -4.15
C TRP A 56 -15.46 21.33 -2.90
N LEU A 57 -16.22 21.45 -1.81
CA LEU A 57 -16.02 20.67 -0.58
C LEU A 57 -16.11 19.15 -0.86
N LYS A 58 -17.08 18.71 -1.67
CA LYS A 58 -17.20 17.31 -2.09
C LYS A 58 -16.00 16.84 -2.94
N ALA A 59 -15.27 17.73 -3.61
CA ALA A 59 -14.06 17.37 -4.36
C ALA A 59 -12.83 17.18 -3.46
N ILE A 60 -12.82 17.73 -2.24
CA ILE A 60 -11.69 17.63 -1.31
C ILE A 60 -11.45 16.15 -0.92
N PRO A 61 -10.21 15.65 -0.97
CA PRO A 61 -9.90 14.29 -0.53
C PRO A 61 -10.10 14.09 0.98
N VAL A 62 -10.63 12.92 1.40
CA VAL A 62 -10.86 12.59 2.82
C VAL A 62 -9.59 12.74 3.68
N TYR A 63 -8.40 12.48 3.12
CA TYR A 63 -7.17 12.64 3.88
C TYR A 63 -6.90 14.10 4.28
N VAL A 64 -7.38 15.09 3.51
CA VAL A 64 -7.24 16.52 3.82
C VAL A 64 -8.08 16.88 5.04
N TRP A 65 -9.34 16.40 5.09
CA TRP A 65 -10.21 16.51 6.26
C TRP A 65 -9.59 15.86 7.50
N LYS A 66 -8.93 14.70 7.33
CA LYS A 66 -8.25 13.98 8.42
C LYS A 66 -6.94 14.61 8.87
N ASN A 67 -6.34 15.49 8.07
CA ASN A 67 -5.07 16.12 8.38
C ASN A 67 -5.22 17.40 9.21
N GLN A 68 -6.46 17.78 9.54
CA GLN A 68 -6.73 18.94 10.37
C GLN A 68 -6.34 18.69 11.84
N SER A 69 -6.17 19.76 12.60
CA SER A 69 -5.86 19.67 14.03
C SER A 69 -7.12 19.39 14.83
N PRO A 70 -7.07 18.50 15.85
CA PRO A 70 -8.24 18.18 16.65
C PRO A 70 -8.79 19.42 17.36
N THR A 71 -10.10 19.56 17.36
CA THR A 71 -10.84 20.73 17.87
C THR A 71 -11.13 20.60 19.35
N SER A 72 -11.35 19.37 19.80
CA SER A 72 -11.57 19.07 21.20
C SER A 72 -11.05 17.68 21.59
N TRP A 73 -11.12 17.39 22.88
CA TRP A 73 -10.81 16.08 23.42
C TRP A 73 -11.88 15.67 24.43
N HIS A 74 -12.18 14.37 24.44
CA HIS A 74 -13.19 13.81 25.32
C HIS A 74 -12.68 12.56 26.03
N HIS A 75 -13.18 12.34 27.24
CA HIS A 75 -12.98 11.07 27.93
C HIS A 75 -13.88 9.99 27.32
N THR A 76 -13.25 8.84 27.07
CA THR A 76 -13.88 7.65 26.50
C THR A 76 -13.46 6.40 27.26
N GLY A 77 -14.40 5.46 27.40
CA GLY A 77 -14.22 4.18 28.07
C GLY A 77 -14.16 4.27 29.60
N LYS A 78 -14.15 3.09 30.22
CA LYS A 78 -14.04 2.91 31.68
C LYS A 78 -12.73 3.44 32.26
N TYR A 79 -11.68 3.50 31.43
CA TYR A 79 -10.33 3.92 31.83
C TYR A 79 -10.01 5.37 31.49
N TYR A 80 -11.03 6.18 31.15
CA TYR A 80 -10.87 7.62 30.89
C TYR A 80 -9.85 7.95 29.79
N HIS A 81 -9.78 7.11 28.75
CA HIS A 81 -8.89 7.36 27.62
C HIS A 81 -9.27 8.68 26.94
N GLU A 82 -8.26 9.48 26.63
CA GLU A 82 -8.41 10.70 25.86
C GLU A 82 -8.62 10.33 24.39
N THR A 83 -9.75 10.76 23.83
CA THR A 83 -10.03 10.66 22.40
C THR A 83 -10.17 12.07 21.85
N TYR A 84 -9.38 12.39 20.84
CA TYR A 84 -9.50 13.64 20.11
C TYR A 84 -10.68 13.59 19.14
N HIS A 85 -11.44 14.68 19.09
CA HIS A 85 -12.52 14.89 18.13
C HIS A 85 -12.15 16.00 17.14
N TYR A 86 -12.86 15.98 16.02
CA TYR A 86 -12.59 16.75 14.81
C TYR A 86 -13.93 17.27 14.28
N ASP A 87 -14.11 18.58 14.32
CA ASP A 87 -15.32 19.30 13.91
C ASP A 87 -15.36 19.48 12.39
N LEU A 88 -16.19 18.67 11.72
CA LEU A 88 -16.30 18.71 10.27
C LEU A 88 -17.00 19.98 9.74
N PRO A 89 -18.12 20.45 10.34
CA PRO A 89 -18.71 21.74 9.99
C PRO A 89 -17.69 22.90 10.06
N LEU A 90 -16.95 23.00 11.16
CA LEU A 90 -15.94 24.04 11.34
C LEU A 90 -14.87 23.99 10.24
N TYR A 91 -14.35 22.80 9.91
CA TYR A 91 -13.38 22.68 8.82
C TYR A 91 -13.96 23.03 7.46
N ALA A 92 -15.25 22.76 7.22
CA ALA A 92 -15.90 23.15 5.98
C ALA A 92 -15.91 24.68 5.82
N GLU A 93 -16.23 25.40 6.90
CA GLU A 93 -16.14 26.86 6.95
C GLU A 93 -14.70 27.34 6.73
N GLU A 94 -13.72 26.79 7.46
CA GLU A 94 -12.31 27.14 7.31
C GLU A 94 -11.78 26.90 5.89
N PHE A 95 -12.17 25.81 5.24
CA PHE A 95 -11.78 25.52 3.86
C PHE A 95 -12.38 26.53 2.88
N ILE A 96 -13.63 26.94 3.09
CA ILE A 96 -14.28 27.93 2.24
C ILE A 96 -13.61 29.30 2.41
N ASP A 97 -13.33 29.69 3.66
CA ASP A 97 -12.74 30.99 3.99
C ASP A 97 -11.27 31.09 3.58
N ASP A 98 -10.52 29.99 3.71
CA ASP A 98 -9.12 29.89 3.29
C ASP A 98 -8.84 28.61 2.47
N PRO A 99 -9.12 28.65 1.16
CA PRO A 99 -8.85 27.53 0.26
C PRO A 99 -7.36 27.15 0.16
N GLU A 100 -6.42 28.04 0.57
CA GLU A 100 -4.99 27.74 0.52
C GLU A 100 -4.62 26.59 1.47
N ILE A 101 -5.34 26.42 2.59
CA ILE A 101 -5.16 25.31 3.53
C ILE A 101 -5.29 23.96 2.82
N VAL A 102 -6.29 23.82 1.94
CA VAL A 102 -6.52 22.59 1.16
C VAL A 102 -5.36 22.36 0.19
N ASP A 103 -4.95 23.40 -0.52
CA ASP A 103 -3.85 23.33 -1.49
C ASP A 103 -2.52 22.97 -0.83
N GLU A 104 -2.21 23.55 0.32
CA GLU A 104 -1.02 23.25 1.11
C GLU A 104 -1.03 21.80 1.59
N SER A 105 -2.13 21.33 2.17
CA SER A 105 -2.30 19.94 2.60
C SER A 105 -2.11 18.94 1.46
N VAL A 106 -2.62 19.25 0.26
CA VAL A 106 -2.43 18.43 -0.94
C VAL A 106 -0.97 18.44 -1.42
N LYS A 107 -0.30 19.60 -1.41
CA LYS A 107 1.11 19.74 -1.80
C LYS A 107 2.02 18.97 -0.84
N GLU A 108 1.80 19.10 0.47
CA GLU A 108 2.56 18.40 1.49
C GLU A 108 2.40 16.89 1.37
N HIS A 109 1.17 16.38 1.24
CA HIS A 109 0.94 14.96 1.07
C HIS A 109 1.67 14.38 -0.16
N LYS A 110 1.69 15.11 -1.28
CA LYS A 110 2.44 14.72 -2.48
C LYS A 110 3.95 14.71 -2.24
N ARG A 111 4.47 15.71 -1.51
CA ARG A 111 5.88 15.78 -1.12
C ARG A 111 6.26 14.58 -0.26
N GLU A 112 5.51 14.28 0.78
CA GLU A 112 5.76 13.15 1.67
C GLU A 112 5.76 11.80 0.93
N LEU A 113 4.80 11.59 0.03
CA LEU A 113 4.76 10.38 -0.81
C LEU A 113 6.00 10.27 -1.71
N SER A 114 6.46 11.40 -2.26
CA SER A 114 7.67 11.46 -3.07
C SER A 114 8.91 11.17 -2.24
N GLU A 115 9.05 11.80 -1.07
CA GLU A 115 10.16 11.60 -0.15
C GLU A 115 10.21 10.17 0.38
N ARG A 116 9.07 9.60 0.76
CA ARG A 116 8.97 8.19 1.18
C ARG A 116 9.36 7.25 0.05
N ARG A 117 8.93 7.53 -1.18
CA ARG A 117 9.37 6.78 -2.37
C ARG A 117 10.88 6.92 -2.59
N GLN A 118 11.44 8.10 -2.37
CA GLN A 118 12.87 8.37 -2.52
C GLN A 118 13.70 7.73 -1.41
N ALA A 119 13.20 7.67 -0.18
CA ALA A 119 13.81 6.96 0.94
C ALA A 119 13.85 5.45 0.66
N LEU A 120 12.74 4.86 0.20
CA LEU A 120 12.68 3.46 -0.25
C LEU A 120 13.61 3.15 -1.43
N LEU A 121 13.93 4.15 -2.25
CA LEU A 121 14.90 4.03 -3.34
C LEU A 121 16.36 4.07 -2.84
N ASN A 122 16.60 4.77 -1.73
CA ASN A 122 17.93 5.00 -1.16
C ASN A 122 18.30 3.93 -0.11
N GLU A 123 17.32 3.27 0.52
CA GLU A 123 17.54 2.10 1.37
C GLU A 123 17.87 0.85 0.52
N SER A 124 19.15 0.46 0.58
CA SER A 124 19.79 -0.70 -0.06
C SER A 124 19.85 -0.70 -1.60
N THR A 125 21.04 -0.40 -2.12
CA THR A 125 21.42 -0.57 -3.53
C THR A 125 21.47 -2.04 -3.96
N GLU A 126 21.49 -2.95 -2.98
CA GLU A 126 21.58 -4.37 -3.18
C GLU A 126 20.22 -5.05 -2.98
N PRO A 127 19.66 -5.72 -4.01
CA PRO A 127 18.42 -6.45 -3.87
C PRO A 127 18.59 -7.57 -2.84
N GLU A 128 17.56 -7.80 -2.03
CA GLU A 128 17.48 -8.97 -1.13
C GLU A 128 17.13 -10.26 -1.89
N TYR A 129 17.17 -10.21 -3.22
CA TYR A 129 16.85 -11.32 -4.10
C TYR A 129 17.84 -11.41 -5.26
N GLU A 130 17.87 -12.59 -5.86
CA GLU A 130 18.65 -12.91 -7.03
C GLU A 130 17.73 -13.45 -8.13
N VAL A 131 18.03 -13.13 -9.38
CA VAL A 131 17.26 -13.55 -10.54
C VAL A 131 17.97 -14.73 -11.19
N TYR A 132 17.23 -15.80 -11.47
CA TYR A 132 17.77 -17.01 -12.08
C TYR A 132 16.97 -17.39 -13.33
N TYR A 133 17.67 -17.76 -14.39
CA TYR A 133 17.14 -18.65 -15.40
C TYR A 133 17.26 -20.10 -14.91
N TYR A 134 16.30 -20.95 -15.24
CA TYR A 134 16.36 -22.37 -14.94
C TYR A 134 16.01 -23.24 -16.15
N SER A 135 16.60 -24.44 -16.16
CA SER A 135 16.16 -25.58 -16.95
C SER A 135 15.96 -26.78 -16.02
N LYS A 136 14.79 -27.39 -16.07
CA LYS A 136 14.35 -28.41 -15.12
C LYS A 136 13.92 -29.67 -15.87
N ASP A 137 14.49 -30.79 -15.46
CA ASP A 137 14.18 -32.09 -16.06
C ASP A 137 12.78 -32.55 -15.66
N ILE A 138 11.97 -32.87 -16.66
CA ILE A 138 10.68 -33.53 -16.48
C ILE A 138 10.92 -35.04 -16.62
N TRP A 139 10.90 -35.72 -15.48
CA TRP A 139 11.09 -37.17 -15.40
C TRP A 139 9.78 -37.91 -15.66
N GLY A 140 9.87 -38.98 -16.45
CA GLY A 140 8.79 -39.92 -16.69
C GLY A 140 9.32 -41.36 -16.82
N GLY A 141 8.52 -42.22 -17.43
CA GLY A 141 8.79 -43.67 -17.46
C GLY A 141 8.31 -44.36 -16.19
N THR A 142 8.90 -45.52 -15.88
CA THR A 142 8.52 -46.29 -14.69
C THR A 142 9.47 -45.99 -13.54
N ARG A 143 9.03 -46.18 -12.28
CA ARG A 143 9.90 -45.99 -11.10
C ARG A 143 11.21 -46.79 -11.17
N ARG A 144 11.23 -47.92 -11.88
CA ARG A 144 12.42 -48.77 -12.08
C ARG A 144 13.33 -48.28 -13.21
N HIS A 145 12.77 -47.57 -14.18
CA HIS A 145 13.49 -47.05 -15.35
C HIS A 145 13.06 -45.59 -15.59
N PRO A 146 13.45 -44.67 -14.68
CA PRO A 146 13.17 -43.26 -14.87
C PRO A 146 13.96 -42.76 -16.08
N LYS A 147 13.31 -41.94 -16.90
CA LYS A 147 13.94 -41.26 -18.03
C LYS A 147 13.49 -39.81 -18.07
N ILE A 148 14.37 -38.93 -18.52
CA ILE A 148 14.00 -37.56 -18.84
C ILE A 148 13.12 -37.61 -20.09
N VAL A 149 11.92 -37.06 -20.00
CA VAL A 149 10.93 -37.04 -21.09
C VAL A 149 10.88 -35.65 -21.73
N ASP A 150 11.15 -34.61 -20.95
CA ASP A 150 11.15 -33.23 -21.42
C ASP A 150 12.01 -32.33 -20.50
N ILE A 151 12.27 -31.10 -20.92
CA ILE A 151 12.97 -30.09 -20.13
C ILE A 151 12.14 -28.80 -20.11
N GLU A 152 11.74 -28.39 -18.91
CA GLU A 152 11.04 -27.14 -18.66
C GLU A 152 12.04 -25.98 -18.54
N HIS A 153 11.82 -24.91 -19.28
CA HIS A 153 12.64 -23.69 -19.22
C HIS A 153 11.84 -22.53 -18.63
N GLY A 154 12.48 -21.72 -17.80
CA GLY A 154 11.83 -20.55 -17.21
C GLY A 154 12.79 -19.67 -16.42
N TYR A 155 12.22 -18.73 -15.67
CA TYR A 155 12.98 -17.92 -14.74
C TYR A 155 12.26 -17.77 -13.41
N GLY A 156 13.03 -17.45 -12.38
CA GLY A 156 12.53 -17.29 -11.03
C GLY A 156 13.38 -16.35 -10.20
N VAL A 157 12.95 -16.15 -8.96
CA VAL A 157 13.69 -15.39 -7.95
C VAL A 157 13.93 -16.23 -6.71
N ALA A 158 15.09 -16.04 -6.10
CA ALA A 158 15.40 -16.56 -4.78
C ALA A 158 15.74 -15.38 -3.86
N LYS A 159 15.38 -15.46 -2.58
CA LYS A 159 15.96 -14.54 -1.58
C LYS A 159 17.47 -14.81 -1.53
N LYS A 160 18.27 -13.77 -1.27
CA LYS A 160 19.69 -13.95 -0.97
C LYS A 160 19.83 -14.99 0.14
N GLU A 161 20.84 -15.86 -0.01
CA GLU A 161 21.12 -16.97 0.92
C GLU A 161 20.07 -18.10 0.95
N SER A 162 18.98 -18.00 0.18
CA SER A 162 17.99 -19.06 0.07
C SER A 162 18.27 -19.99 -1.11
N SER A 163 18.24 -21.29 -0.85
CA SER A 163 18.27 -22.30 -1.91
C SER A 163 16.89 -22.54 -2.55
N ARG A 164 15.89 -21.69 -2.27
CA ARG A 164 14.53 -21.82 -2.81
C ARG A 164 14.33 -20.86 -3.98
N LEU A 165 14.24 -21.41 -5.18
CA LEU A 165 13.91 -20.69 -6.39
C LEU A 165 12.40 -20.68 -6.61
N TYR A 166 11.81 -19.49 -6.59
CA TYR A 166 10.38 -19.28 -6.84
C TYR A 166 10.18 -18.93 -8.32
N PRO A 167 9.57 -19.81 -9.12
CA PRO A 167 9.35 -19.55 -10.55
C PRO A 167 8.39 -18.38 -10.74
N VAL A 168 8.63 -17.56 -11.77
CA VAL A 168 7.68 -16.54 -12.21
C VAL A 168 6.85 -17.14 -13.34
N SER A 169 5.54 -17.32 -13.10
CA SER A 169 4.65 -17.89 -14.11
C SER A 169 4.67 -17.04 -15.39
N VAL A 170 4.75 -17.71 -16.53
CA VAL A 170 4.64 -17.05 -17.85
C VAL A 170 3.18 -16.99 -18.29
N SER A 171 2.35 -17.96 -17.87
CA SER A 171 0.88 -18.00 -17.98
C SER A 171 0.19 -17.27 -16.80
N ASP A 172 -1.06 -16.85 -16.98
CA ASP A 172 -1.88 -16.25 -15.90
C ASP A 172 -2.67 -17.29 -15.09
N GLU A 173 -2.77 -18.53 -15.58
CA GLU A 173 -3.50 -19.65 -14.96
C GLU A 173 -2.69 -20.34 -13.85
N ASP A 174 -1.35 -20.22 -13.87
CA ASP A 174 -0.46 -20.83 -12.88
C ASP A 174 -0.04 -19.81 -11.80
N TRP A 175 -1.01 -19.28 -11.05
CA TRP A 175 -0.70 -18.58 -9.78
C TRP A 175 -0.20 -19.62 -8.74
N PRO A 176 0.83 -19.32 -7.92
CA PRO A 176 1.71 -20.35 -7.41
C PRO A 176 0.96 -21.26 -6.43
N ASN A 177 0.79 -22.52 -6.82
CA ASN A 177 1.03 -23.57 -5.84
C ASN A 177 2.43 -23.28 -5.27
N ASN A 178 2.60 -23.35 -3.95
CA ASN A 178 3.83 -23.03 -3.21
C ASN A 178 5.07 -23.91 -3.60
N SER A 179 5.16 -24.42 -4.82
CA SER A 179 6.30 -25.14 -5.36
C SER A 179 7.44 -24.19 -5.68
N TYR A 180 8.42 -24.17 -4.80
CA TYR A 180 9.77 -23.71 -5.11
C TYR A 180 10.58 -24.86 -5.72
N TYR A 181 11.63 -24.52 -6.47
CA TYR A 181 12.67 -25.47 -6.83
C TYR A 181 13.86 -25.33 -5.88
N SER A 182 14.50 -26.44 -5.55
CA SER A 182 15.72 -26.41 -4.75
C SER A 182 16.90 -26.16 -5.66
N ILE A 183 17.56 -25.01 -5.50
CA ILE A 183 18.83 -24.70 -6.13
C ILE A 183 19.84 -25.78 -5.71
N GLY A 184 20.56 -26.35 -6.69
CA GLY A 184 21.49 -27.47 -6.46
C GLY A 184 20.86 -28.87 -6.49
N GLY A 185 19.55 -28.98 -6.74
CA GLY A 185 18.92 -30.28 -6.98
C GLY A 185 19.38 -30.89 -8.30
N ASN A 186 19.60 -32.21 -8.34
CA ASN A 186 20.07 -32.93 -9.54
C ASN A 186 19.10 -32.90 -10.74
N TYR A 187 17.91 -32.32 -10.56
CA TYR A 187 16.85 -32.20 -11.57
C TYR A 187 16.72 -30.78 -12.15
N ILE A 188 17.53 -29.83 -11.68
CA ILE A 188 17.45 -28.43 -12.10
C ILE A 188 18.85 -27.83 -12.27
N THR A 189 19.05 -27.21 -13.42
CA THR A 189 20.22 -26.36 -13.68
C THR A 189 19.78 -24.91 -13.63
N VAL A 190 20.54 -24.06 -12.94
CA VAL A 190 20.23 -22.63 -12.79
C VAL A 190 21.38 -21.77 -13.25
N LYS A 191 21.07 -20.58 -13.76
CA LYS A 191 22.04 -19.53 -14.10
C LYS A 191 21.58 -18.20 -13.53
N GLN A 192 22.42 -17.60 -12.69
CA GLN A 192 22.16 -16.31 -12.05
C GLN A 192 22.37 -15.15 -13.03
N TYR A 193 21.57 -14.09 -12.86
CA TYR A 193 21.69 -12.80 -13.53
C TYR A 193 21.68 -11.67 -12.49
N SER A 194 22.32 -10.54 -12.80
CA SER A 194 22.38 -9.36 -11.94
C SER A 194 21.01 -8.71 -11.72
N GLY A 195 20.06 -8.93 -12.63
CA GLY A 195 18.71 -8.42 -12.54
C GLY A 195 17.84 -8.83 -13.73
N TYR A 196 16.58 -8.37 -13.73
CA TYR A 196 15.60 -8.72 -14.76
C TYR A 196 15.98 -8.18 -16.14
N LEU A 197 16.56 -6.97 -16.22
CA LEU A 197 16.95 -6.39 -17.51
C LEU A 197 18.06 -7.21 -18.19
N GLU A 198 19.04 -7.71 -17.44
CA GLU A 198 20.09 -8.57 -17.99
C GLU A 198 19.52 -9.91 -18.45
N LEU A 199 18.61 -10.50 -17.65
CA LEU A 199 17.89 -11.72 -18.03
C LEU A 199 17.17 -11.53 -19.36
N VAL A 200 16.35 -10.47 -19.51
CA VAL A 200 15.56 -10.21 -20.72
C VAL A 200 16.45 -9.88 -21.92
N ALA A 201 17.62 -9.25 -21.70
CA ALA A 201 18.59 -9.02 -22.77
C ALA A 201 19.15 -10.32 -23.35
N LYS A 202 19.24 -11.40 -22.54
CA LYS A 202 19.70 -12.73 -22.98
C LYS A 202 18.57 -13.68 -23.35
N HIS A 203 17.37 -13.48 -22.78
CA HIS A 203 16.16 -14.29 -22.95
C HIS A 203 14.96 -13.38 -23.24
N PRO A 204 14.82 -12.88 -24.48
CA PRO A 204 13.78 -11.93 -24.87
C PRO A 204 12.35 -12.43 -24.68
N GLU A 205 12.13 -13.75 -24.61
CA GLU A 205 10.85 -14.40 -24.34
C GLU A 205 10.23 -13.99 -22.99
N PHE A 206 11.04 -13.54 -22.04
CA PHE A 206 10.56 -13.03 -20.75
C PHE A 206 10.24 -11.53 -20.78
N LYS A 207 10.31 -10.86 -21.94
CA LYS A 207 9.96 -9.45 -22.04
C LYS A 207 8.47 -9.24 -21.70
N GLY A 208 8.21 -8.29 -20.80
CA GLY A 208 6.83 -7.95 -20.38
C GLY A 208 6.34 -8.66 -19.12
N THR A 209 7.14 -9.57 -18.55
CA THR A 209 6.77 -10.31 -17.32
C THR A 209 7.19 -9.60 -16.02
N LYS A 210 7.74 -8.37 -16.08
CA LYS A 210 8.15 -7.58 -14.89
C LYS A 210 7.06 -7.45 -13.83
N ARG A 211 5.80 -7.28 -14.24
CA ARG A 211 4.66 -7.22 -13.32
C ARG A 211 4.47 -8.53 -12.55
N LYS A 212 4.65 -9.67 -13.22
CA LYS A 212 4.56 -11.01 -12.61
C LYS A 212 5.70 -11.24 -11.62
N LEU A 213 6.92 -10.84 -11.99
CA LEU A 213 8.09 -10.83 -11.10
C LEU A 213 7.81 -10.03 -9.82
N ASN A 214 7.30 -8.79 -9.94
CA ASN A 214 6.98 -7.96 -8.79
C ASN A 214 5.91 -8.59 -7.89
N LYS A 215 4.96 -9.34 -8.47
CA LYS A 215 3.92 -10.06 -7.73
C LYS A 215 4.53 -11.20 -6.89
N VAL A 216 5.49 -11.94 -7.44
CA VAL A 216 6.24 -12.98 -6.72
C VAL A 216 7.09 -12.36 -5.60
N LEU A 217 7.84 -11.30 -5.89
CA LEU A 217 8.67 -10.60 -4.89
C LEU A 217 7.83 -10.07 -3.72
N LYS A 218 6.67 -9.48 -4.00
CA LYS A 218 5.73 -9.03 -2.97
C LYS A 218 5.24 -10.18 -2.09
N ALA A 219 4.94 -11.34 -2.68
CA ALA A 219 4.53 -12.53 -1.92
C ALA A 219 5.67 -13.07 -1.03
N LEU A 220 6.92 -12.87 -1.44
CA LEU A 220 8.10 -13.20 -0.63
C LEU A 220 8.42 -12.14 0.44
N GLY A 221 7.71 -11.01 0.47
CA GLY A 221 8.01 -9.89 1.36
C GLY A 221 9.32 -9.18 0.99
N VAL A 222 9.71 -9.21 -0.29
CA VAL A 222 10.92 -8.56 -0.80
C VAL A 222 10.55 -7.38 -1.68
N THR A 223 11.27 -6.26 -1.51
CA THR A 223 11.07 -5.06 -2.32
C THR A 223 11.67 -5.24 -3.72
N PRO A 224 10.88 -5.06 -4.80
CA PRO A 224 11.40 -5.14 -6.17
C PRO A 224 12.36 -3.99 -6.48
N LEU A 225 13.40 -4.27 -7.27
CA LEU A 225 14.24 -3.21 -7.83
C LEU A 225 13.44 -2.33 -8.79
N THR A 226 13.69 -1.03 -8.68
CA THR A 226 13.20 -0.01 -9.61
C THR A 226 14.00 -0.02 -10.91
N LEU A 227 13.43 0.55 -11.97
CA LEU A 227 14.08 0.62 -13.28
C LEU A 227 15.46 1.28 -13.22
N LYS A 228 15.61 2.34 -12.40
CA LYS A 228 16.89 3.04 -12.21
C LYS A 228 17.94 2.12 -11.56
N GLN A 229 17.55 1.34 -10.56
CA GLN A 229 18.42 0.37 -9.88
C GLN A 229 18.78 -0.82 -10.80
N GLU A 230 17.86 -1.27 -11.66
CA GLU A 230 18.17 -2.32 -12.64
C GLU A 230 19.14 -1.82 -13.72
N LEU A 231 18.96 -0.58 -14.21
CA LEU A 231 19.86 0.01 -15.20
C LEU A 231 21.27 0.25 -14.65
N SER A 232 21.41 0.67 -13.38
CA SER A 232 22.73 0.80 -12.76
C SER A 232 23.48 -0.52 -12.65
N LYS A 233 22.77 -1.66 -12.56
CA LYS A 233 23.38 -2.99 -12.52
C LYS A 233 23.83 -3.49 -13.89
N VAL A 234 23.14 -3.10 -14.97
CA VAL A 234 23.54 -3.45 -16.35
C VAL A 234 24.77 -2.64 -16.80
N GLY A 235 24.90 -1.39 -16.35
CA GLY A 235 26.00 -0.49 -16.73
C GLY A 235 27.30 -0.63 -15.93
N GLY A 236 27.32 -1.45 -14.86
CA GLY A 236 28.48 -1.64 -13.96
C GLY A 236 29.49 -2.70 -14.41
N ASN A 237 29.25 -3.39 -15.52
CA ASN A 237 30.18 -4.34 -16.13
C ASN A 237 30.79 -3.71 -17.40
N ASN A 238 31.73 -2.79 -17.24
CA ASN A 238 32.67 -2.36 -18.29
C ASN A 238 34.04 -2.07 -17.65
#